data_AF-A0A7J9FV42-F1
#
_entry.id   AF-A0A7J9FV42-F1
#
_cell.length_a   1.000
_cell.length_b   1.000
_cell.length_c   1.000
_cell.angle_alpha   90.00
_cell.angle_beta   90.00
_cell.angle_gamma   90.00
#
_symmetry.space_group_name_H-M   'P 1'
#
loop_
_entity.id
_entity.type
_entity.pdbx_description
1 polymer ?
#
loop_
_entity_poly.entity_id
_entity_poly.type
_entity_poly.pdbx_seq_one_letter_code
_entity_poly.pdbx_strand_id
1 'polypeptide(L)'
;MDCFEWLTWIFRSYTKSQQCLFGCGLWSIWLDKNRNLHEGKTHSGIGVANFTKNYVRELDCLIERKTTFVGKKEIWKPPNGQSIKINFDALFDCLGLKSTSRIVARNANEEVLAFNSHLHMMVGTTFDVEALTCFEVVLTRIDLGLTDVIVEGDSRSIINKCNKRLVDKS
;
A
#
# COMPACT_ATOMS: atom_id res chain seq x y z
N MET A 1 -3.98 -30.21 -4.74
CA MET A 1 -3.09 -29.03 -4.81
C MET A 1 -3.99 -27.82 -4.72
N ASP A 2 -3.95 -27.11 -3.59
CA ASP A 2 -4.72 -25.88 -3.41
C ASP A 2 -4.12 -24.74 -4.27
N CYS A 3 -4.91 -23.70 -4.55
CA CYS A 3 -4.49 -22.51 -5.28
C CYS A 3 -3.23 -21.87 -4.66
N PHE A 4 -3.13 -21.80 -3.33
CA PHE A 4 -1.95 -21.30 -2.64
C PHE A 4 -0.74 -22.22 -2.82
N GLU A 5 -0.91 -23.55 -2.70
CA GLU A 5 0.17 -24.51 -2.99
C GLU A 5 0.65 -24.42 -4.44
N TRP A 6 -0.26 -24.27 -5.40
CA TRP A 6 0.05 -24.14 -6.82
C TRP A 6 0.78 -22.83 -7.14
N LEU A 7 0.31 -21.70 -6.59
CA LEU A 7 0.99 -20.41 -6.72
C LEU A 7 2.38 -20.46 -6.09
N THR A 8 2.50 -21.01 -4.88
CA THR A 8 3.80 -21.12 -4.18
C THR A 8 4.78 -21.99 -4.97
N TRP A 9 4.29 -23.06 -5.60
CA TRP A 9 5.08 -23.88 -6.51
C TRP A 9 5.56 -23.09 -7.74
N ILE A 10 4.68 -22.32 -8.41
CA ILE A 10 5.06 -21.44 -9.52
C ILE A 10 6.12 -20.42 -9.08
N PHE A 11 5.93 -19.74 -7.95
CA PHE A 11 6.93 -18.76 -7.49
C PHE A 11 8.25 -19.40 -7.01
N ARG A 12 8.29 -20.71 -6.75
CA ARG A 12 9.53 -21.43 -6.42
C ARG A 12 10.25 -21.98 -7.65
N SER A 13 9.50 -22.38 -8.68
CA SER A 13 10.04 -23.07 -9.85
C SER A 13 10.49 -22.15 -10.99
N TYR A 14 10.09 -20.87 -10.98
CA TYR A 14 10.37 -19.92 -12.06
C TYR A 14 11.41 -18.86 -11.68
N THR A 15 12.09 -18.30 -12.68
CA THR A 15 13.05 -17.19 -12.50
C THR A 15 12.36 -15.87 -12.11
N LYS A 16 13.09 -14.91 -11.56
CA LYS A 16 12.55 -13.59 -11.18
C LYS A 16 11.83 -12.88 -12.33
N SER A 17 12.37 -12.95 -13.56
CA SER A 17 11.75 -12.35 -14.75
C SER A 17 10.41 -13.04 -15.08
N GLN A 18 10.36 -14.37 -15.01
CA GLN A 18 9.13 -15.13 -15.25
C GLN A 18 8.08 -14.91 -14.16
N GLN A 19 8.50 -14.82 -12.89
CA GLN A 19 7.61 -14.46 -11.79
C GLN A 19 7.01 -13.06 -11.97
N CYS A 20 7.83 -12.10 -12.40
CA CYS A 20 7.39 -10.74 -12.69
C CYS A 20 6.37 -10.73 -13.84
N LEU A 21 6.64 -11.43 -14.94
CA LEU A 21 5.72 -11.55 -16.06
C LEU A 21 4.40 -12.20 -15.66
N PHE A 22 4.46 -13.27 -14.86
CA PHE A 22 3.28 -13.97 -14.35
C PHE A 22 2.44 -13.08 -13.43
N GLY A 23 3.07 -12.40 -12.47
CA GLY A 23 2.40 -11.46 -11.57
C GLY A 23 1.79 -10.26 -12.31
N CYS A 24 2.54 -9.67 -13.25
CA CYS A 24 2.04 -8.57 -14.08
C CYS A 24 0.89 -9.02 -14.99
N GLY A 25 0.92 -10.25 -15.48
CA GLY A 25 -0.16 -10.84 -16.27
C GLY A 25 -1.44 -11.01 -15.47
N LEU A 26 -1.35 -11.60 -14.27
CA LEU A 26 -2.49 -11.73 -13.36
C LEU A 26 -3.08 -10.37 -12.99
N TRP A 27 -2.22 -9.39 -12.66
CA TRP A 27 -2.66 -8.03 -12.37
C TRP A 27 -3.33 -7.35 -13.58
N SER A 28 -2.78 -7.53 -14.78
CA SER A 28 -3.34 -6.93 -16.00
C SER A 28 -4.71 -7.54 -16.36
N ILE A 29 -4.89 -8.83 -16.15
CA ILE A 29 -6.19 -9.51 -16.33
C ILE A 29 -7.22 -8.99 -15.31
N TRP A 30 -6.81 -8.86 -14.05
CA TRP A 30 -7.67 -8.30 -13.01
C TRP A 30 -8.04 -6.83 -13.31
N LEU A 31 -7.08 -6.03 -13.77
CA LEU A 31 -7.27 -4.63 -14.13
C LEU A 31 -8.25 -4.48 -15.30
N ASP A 32 -8.10 -5.27 -16.36
CA ASP A 32 -9.00 -5.26 -17.50
C ASP A 32 -10.43 -5.66 -17.08
N LYS A 33 -10.56 -6.70 -16.25
CA LYS A 33 -11.84 -7.12 -15.69
C LYS A 33 -12.50 -5.99 -14.88
N ASN A 34 -11.74 -5.27 -14.06
CA ASN A 34 -12.28 -4.16 -13.27
C ASN A 34 -12.66 -2.95 -14.14
N ARG A 35 -11.86 -2.62 -15.16
CA ARG A 35 -12.20 -1.56 -16.12
C ARG A 35 -13.46 -1.89 -16.91
N ASN A 36 -13.66 -3.15 -17.25
CA ASN A 36 -14.90 -3.58 -17.89
C ASN A 36 -16.10 -3.36 -16.95
N LEU A 37 -15.99 -3.81 -15.70
CA LEU A 37 -17.06 -3.70 -14.70
C LEU A 37 -17.41 -2.24 -14.34
N HIS A 38 -16.42 -1.34 -14.28
CA HIS A 38 -16.62 0.03 -13.78
C HIS A 38 -16.68 1.10 -14.86
N GLU A 39 -16.01 0.89 -16.01
CA GLU A 39 -15.91 1.89 -17.09
C GLU A 39 -16.56 1.42 -18.40
N GLY A 40 -17.07 0.19 -18.46
CA GLY A 40 -17.67 -0.40 -19.67
C GLY A 40 -16.68 -0.63 -20.82
N LYS A 41 -15.38 -0.56 -20.54
CA LYS A 41 -14.31 -0.72 -21.56
C LYS A 41 -13.83 -2.18 -21.56
N THR A 42 -13.85 -2.80 -22.74
CA THR A 42 -13.32 -4.17 -22.92
C THR A 42 -12.09 -4.11 -23.80
N HIS A 43 -10.94 -4.61 -23.33
CA HIS A 43 -9.78 -4.81 -24.19
C HIS A 43 -9.74 -6.25 -24.73
N SER A 44 -9.14 -6.44 -25.90
CA SER A 44 -8.91 -7.79 -26.42
C SER A 44 -7.82 -8.49 -25.61
N GLY A 45 -7.88 -9.83 -25.51
CA GLY A 45 -6.85 -10.61 -24.81
C GLY A 45 -5.43 -10.37 -25.36
N ILE A 46 -5.31 -10.08 -26.66
CA ILE A 46 -4.05 -9.66 -27.30
C ILE A 46 -3.61 -8.28 -26.79
N GLY A 47 -4.56 -7.35 -26.60
CA GLY A 47 -4.30 -6.04 -26.02
C GLY A 47 -3.76 -6.12 -24.59
N VAL A 48 -4.36 -6.97 -23.74
CA VAL A 48 -3.90 -7.21 -22.36
C VAL A 48 -2.51 -7.84 -22.34
N ALA A 49 -2.23 -8.80 -23.23
CA ALA A 49 -0.92 -9.42 -23.34
C ALA A 49 0.17 -8.43 -23.80
N ASN A 50 -0.14 -7.58 -24.77
CA ASN A 50 0.77 -6.54 -25.25
C ASN A 50 1.01 -5.46 -24.18
N PHE A 51 -0.03 -5.06 -23.46
CA PHE A 51 0.07 -4.16 -22.31
C PHE A 51 1.01 -4.75 -21.25
N THR A 52 0.80 -6.01 -20.87
CA THR A 52 1.63 -6.71 -19.88
C THR A 52 3.10 -6.74 -20.31
N LYS A 53 3.38 -7.10 -21.57
CA LYS A 53 4.76 -7.14 -22.10
C LYS A 53 5.43 -5.77 -22.09
N ASN A 54 4.71 -4.74 -22.53
CA ASN A 54 5.22 -3.37 -22.54
C ASN A 54 5.49 -2.87 -21.11
N TYR A 55 4.58 -3.16 -20.18
CA TYR A 55 4.71 -2.80 -18.78
C TYR A 55 5.91 -3.49 -18.10
N VAL A 56 6.11 -4.79 -18.32
CA VAL A 56 7.29 -5.51 -17.81
C VAL A 56 8.58 -4.93 -18.38
N ARG A 57 8.61 -4.62 -19.68
CA ARG A 57 9.77 -3.97 -20.31
C ARG A 57 10.07 -2.59 -19.70
N GLU A 58 9.04 -1.79 -19.44
CA GLU A 58 9.19 -0.50 -18.77
C GLU A 58 9.73 -0.65 -17.35
N LEU A 59 9.25 -1.65 -16.60
CA LEU A 59 9.76 -1.98 -15.27
C LEU A 59 11.24 -2.38 -15.30
N ASP A 60 11.65 -3.22 -16.25
CA ASP A 60 13.05 -3.63 -16.40
C ASP A 60 13.94 -2.40 -16.69
N CYS A 61 13.53 -1.52 -17.61
CA CYS A 61 14.24 -0.27 -17.89
C CYS A 61 14.29 0.67 -16.66
N LEU A 62 13.25 0.71 -15.83
CA LEU A 62 13.23 1.50 -14.60
C LEU A 62 14.11 0.91 -13.51
N ILE A 63 14.24 -0.42 -13.44
CA ILE A 63 15.16 -1.10 -12.52
C ILE A 63 16.61 -0.80 -12.92
N GLU A 64 16.94 -0.86 -14.21
CA GLU A 64 18.25 -0.47 -14.78
C GLU A 64 18.56 1.03 -14.60
N ARG A 65 17.53 1.89 -14.62
CA ARG A 65 17.69 3.32 -14.32
C ARG A 65 17.80 3.59 -12.81
N LYS A 66 17.17 2.80 -11.95
CA LYS A 66 17.31 2.92 -10.49
C LYS A 66 18.69 2.49 -9.99
N THR A 67 19.36 1.55 -10.65
CA THR A 67 20.75 1.19 -10.31
C THR A 67 21.73 2.32 -10.64
N THR A 68 21.39 3.21 -11.58
CA THR A 68 22.19 4.40 -11.92
C THR A 68 21.80 5.63 -11.10
N PHE A 69 20.56 5.73 -10.63
CA PHE A 69 20.08 6.79 -9.74
C PHE A 69 20.16 6.37 -8.26
N VAL A 70 21.34 6.46 -7.67
CA VAL A 70 21.52 6.32 -6.21
C VAL A 70 21.05 7.61 -5.51
N GLY A 71 19.76 7.93 -5.65
CA GLY A 71 19.07 8.63 -4.59
C GLY A 71 18.92 7.64 -3.44
N LYS A 72 19.28 8.00 -2.20
CA LYS A 72 19.02 7.17 -1.02
C LYS A 72 17.55 6.76 -1.04
N LYS A 73 17.28 5.53 -1.46
CA LYS A 73 15.96 4.92 -1.27
C LYS A 73 15.85 4.74 0.23
N GLU A 74 14.98 5.50 0.88
CA GLU A 74 14.66 5.25 2.27
C GLU A 74 13.97 3.89 2.33
N ILE A 75 14.79 2.87 2.63
CA ILE A 75 14.32 1.53 2.92
C ILE A 75 13.69 1.63 4.30
N TRP A 76 12.44 1.17 4.44
CA TRP A 76 11.77 1.06 5.74
C TRP A 76 12.68 0.30 6.72
N LYS A 77 12.82 0.80 7.94
CA LYS A 77 13.65 0.19 8.97
C LYS A 77 12.79 -0.21 10.16
N PRO A 78 13.03 -1.39 10.77
CA PRO A 78 12.37 -1.75 12.00
C PRO A 78 12.66 -0.72 13.11
N PRO A 79 11.74 -0.55 14.07
CA PRO A 79 12.02 0.25 15.26
C PRO A 79 13.17 -0.37 16.07
N ASN A 80 13.92 0.46 16.79
CA ASN A 80 14.94 -0.02 17.72
C ASN A 80 14.29 -0.38 19.06
N GLY A 81 14.78 -1.44 19.72
CA GLY A 81 14.33 -1.78 21.08
C GLY A 81 12.95 -2.41 21.13
N GLN A 82 12.12 -1.99 22.09
CA GLN A 82 10.78 -2.55 22.35
C GLN A 82 9.64 -1.73 21.73
N SER A 83 9.94 -0.63 21.04
CA SER A 83 8.93 0.24 20.44
C SER A 83 8.22 -0.48 19.29
N ILE A 84 6.92 -0.21 19.12
CA ILE A 84 6.15 -0.70 17.98
C ILE A 84 6.03 0.40 16.93
N LYS A 85 6.31 0.07 15.68
CA LYS A 85 6.14 1.01 14.57
C LYS A 85 4.79 0.77 13.91
N ILE A 86 3.96 1.81 13.87
CA ILE A 86 2.66 1.78 13.22
C ILE A 86 2.72 2.65 11.97
N ASN A 87 2.65 2.01 10.80
CA ASN A 87 2.55 2.67 9.52
C ASN A 87 1.08 2.82 9.14
N PHE A 88 0.70 3.98 8.64
CA PHE A 88 -0.62 4.20 8.08
C PHE A 88 -0.56 4.90 6.73
N ASP A 89 -1.57 4.63 5.92
CA ASP A 89 -1.79 5.22 4.60
C ASP A 89 -3.29 5.15 4.30
N ALA A 90 -3.77 6.04 3.45
CA ALA A 90 -5.16 6.14 3.11
C ALA A 90 -5.38 6.36 1.61
N LEU A 91 -6.30 5.59 1.04
CA LEU A 91 -6.70 5.74 -0.35
C LEU A 91 -8.01 6.52 -0.40
N PHE A 92 -8.08 7.58 -1.21
CA PHE A 92 -9.32 8.35 -1.42
C PHE A 92 -9.82 8.26 -2.86
N ASP A 93 -11.09 7.88 -3.02
CA ASP A 93 -11.85 7.97 -4.26
C ASP A 93 -12.77 9.20 -4.20
N CYS A 94 -12.34 10.27 -4.87
CA CYS A 94 -13.07 11.53 -4.90
C CYS A 94 -14.39 11.46 -5.70
N LEU A 95 -14.51 10.53 -6.65
CA LEU A 95 -15.73 10.37 -7.45
C LEU A 95 -16.79 9.61 -6.66
N GLY A 96 -16.38 8.55 -5.97
CA GLY A 96 -17.25 7.75 -5.11
C GLY A 96 -17.49 8.33 -3.73
N LEU A 97 -16.74 9.37 -3.33
CA LEU A 97 -16.66 9.90 -1.96
C LEU A 97 -16.37 8.79 -0.94
N LYS A 98 -15.46 7.87 -1.30
CA LYS A 98 -15.07 6.72 -0.47
C LYS A 98 -13.62 6.82 -0.12
N SER A 99 -13.23 6.27 1.01
CA SER A 99 -11.83 6.07 1.32
C SER A 99 -11.57 4.76 2.01
N THR A 100 -10.34 4.29 1.90
CA THR A 100 -9.87 3.11 2.60
C THR A 100 -8.65 3.47 3.42
N SER A 101 -8.76 3.28 4.72
CA SER A 101 -7.67 3.39 5.67
C SER A 101 -6.91 2.07 5.72
N ARG A 102 -5.58 2.14 5.85
CA ARG A 102 -4.72 0.97 6.04
C ARG A 102 -3.70 1.25 7.14
N ILE A 103 -3.64 0.35 8.12
CA ILE A 103 -2.77 0.46 9.28
C ILE A 103 -2.01 -0.86 9.46
N VAL A 104 -0.71 -0.79 9.71
CA VAL A 104 0.14 -1.96 9.97
C VAL A 104 1.02 -1.64 11.17
N ALA A 105 0.92 -2.44 12.24
CA ALA A 105 1.79 -2.34 13.41
C ALA A 105 2.85 -3.45 13.38
N ARG A 106 4.13 -3.10 13.51
CA ARG A 106 5.27 -4.04 13.50
C ARG A 106 6.21 -3.85 14.67
N ASN A 107 6.74 -4.94 15.19
CA ASN A 107 7.81 -4.92 16.19
C ASN A 107 9.21 -4.83 15.54
N ALA A 108 10.25 -4.83 16.38
CA ALA A 108 11.65 -4.77 15.95
C ALA A 108 12.11 -5.99 15.12
N ASN A 109 11.42 -7.13 15.25
CA ASN A 109 11.66 -8.33 14.45
C ASN A 109 10.89 -8.31 13.11
N GLU A 110 10.27 -7.17 12.77
CA GLU A 110 9.43 -6.97 11.57
C GLU A 110 8.12 -7.77 11.56
N GLU A 111 7.79 -8.44 12.66
CA GLU A 111 6.57 -9.23 12.83
C GLU A 111 5.37 -8.28 12.91
N VAL A 112 4.32 -8.61 12.16
CA VAL A 112 3.07 -7.84 12.16
C VAL A 112 2.27 -8.21 13.41
N LEU A 113 2.11 -7.26 14.31
CA LEU A 113 1.32 -7.43 15.54
C LEU A 113 -0.16 -7.13 15.30
N ALA A 114 -0.45 -6.19 14.41
CA ALA A 114 -1.82 -5.83 14.06
C ALA A 114 -1.88 -5.27 12.63
N PHE A 115 -3.04 -5.47 12.02
CA PHE A 115 -3.40 -4.92 10.72
C PHE A 115 -4.85 -4.49 10.76
N ASN A 116 -5.12 -3.23 10.43
CA ASN A 116 -6.48 -2.70 10.29
C ASN A 116 -6.70 -2.14 8.90
N SER A 117 -7.91 -2.34 8.38
CA SER A 117 -8.37 -1.74 7.15
C SER A 117 -9.83 -1.35 7.30
N HIS A 118 -10.14 -0.09 7.04
CA HIS A 118 -11.49 0.44 7.19
C HIS A 118 -11.92 1.13 5.91
N LEU A 119 -13.12 0.82 5.44
CA LEU A 119 -13.77 1.52 4.34
C LEU A 119 -14.67 2.60 4.93
N HIS A 120 -14.43 3.84 4.55
CA HIS A 120 -15.24 5.00 4.90
C HIS A 120 -16.04 5.47 3.70
N MET A 121 -17.24 5.92 3.99
CA MET A 121 -18.18 6.47 3.01
C MET A 121 -18.42 7.94 3.34
N MET A 122 -18.69 8.75 2.32
CA MET A 122 -19.03 10.16 2.47
C MET A 122 -17.89 11.00 3.08
N VAL A 123 -16.64 10.72 2.69
CA VAL A 123 -15.50 11.57 3.08
C VAL A 123 -15.27 12.66 2.03
N GLY A 124 -15.13 13.90 2.48
CA GLY A 124 -15.15 15.08 1.61
C GLY A 124 -13.80 15.41 0.97
N THR A 125 -12.69 15.10 1.64
CA THR A 125 -11.35 15.49 1.18
C THR A 125 -10.28 14.46 1.52
N THR A 126 -9.21 14.42 0.74
CA THR A 126 -8.01 13.63 1.06
C THR A 126 -7.42 13.99 2.42
N PHE A 127 -7.51 15.26 2.83
CA PHE A 127 -7.03 15.69 4.15
C PHE A 127 -7.82 15.03 5.28
N ASP A 128 -9.15 15.00 5.16
CA ASP A 128 -10.02 14.36 6.17
C ASP A 128 -9.78 12.86 6.24
N VAL A 129 -9.57 12.22 5.09
CA VAL A 129 -9.23 10.79 4.99
C VAL A 129 -7.92 10.47 5.72
N GLU A 130 -6.88 11.27 5.50
CA GLU A 130 -5.59 11.11 6.17
C GLU A 130 -5.68 11.39 7.68
N ALA A 131 -6.43 12.42 8.08
CA ALA A 131 -6.66 12.75 9.47
C ALA A 131 -7.42 11.64 10.20
N LEU A 132 -8.46 11.09 9.56
CA LEU A 132 -9.27 10.00 10.08
C LEU A 132 -8.45 8.72 10.24
N THR A 133 -7.65 8.39 9.23
CA THR A 133 -6.75 7.23 9.28
C THR A 133 -5.71 7.39 10.40
N CYS A 134 -5.13 8.59 10.57
CA CYS A 134 -4.24 8.88 11.68
C CYS A 134 -4.94 8.78 13.04
N PHE A 135 -6.23 9.11 13.13
CA PHE A 135 -7.02 8.94 14.35
C PHE A 135 -7.26 7.44 14.66
N GLU A 136 -7.56 6.63 13.64
CA GLU A 136 -7.68 5.17 13.79
C GLU A 136 -6.39 4.50 14.27
N VAL A 137 -5.21 5.05 13.92
CA VAL A 137 -3.93 4.60 14.48
C VAL A 137 -3.89 4.80 16.00
N VAL A 138 -4.39 5.93 16.50
CA VAL A 138 -4.44 6.22 17.93
C VAL A 138 -5.39 5.25 18.64
N LEU A 139 -6.55 4.97 18.05
CA LEU A 139 -7.48 3.96 18.57
C LEU A 139 -6.84 2.57 18.60
N THR A 140 -6.23 2.16 17.48
CA THR A 140 -5.53 0.88 17.36
C THR A 140 -4.44 0.72 18.42
N ARG A 141 -3.67 1.79 18.69
CA ARG A 141 -2.67 1.80 19.77
C ARG A 141 -3.32 1.53 21.14
N ILE A 142 -4.42 2.22 21.43
CA ILE A 142 -5.14 2.11 22.71
C ILE A 142 -5.70 0.68 22.88
N ASP A 143 -6.35 0.15 21.85
CA ASP A 143 -6.96 -1.18 21.85
C ASP A 143 -5.93 -2.29 22.07
N LEU A 144 -4.73 -2.12 21.52
CA LEU A 144 -3.62 -3.05 21.70
C LEU A 144 -2.82 -2.83 23.00
N GLY A 145 -3.16 -1.82 23.80
CA GLY A 145 -2.45 -1.49 25.04
C GLY A 145 -0.99 -1.06 24.82
N LEU A 146 -0.66 -0.50 23.64
CA LEU A 146 0.71 -0.17 23.28
C LEU A 146 1.16 1.17 23.89
N THR A 147 2.21 1.13 24.72
CA THR A 147 2.72 2.30 25.42
C THR A 147 3.75 3.08 24.61
N ASP A 148 4.69 2.39 23.97
CA ASP A 148 5.79 2.98 23.21
C ASP A 148 5.61 2.71 21.70
N VAL A 149 5.15 3.71 20.97
CA VAL A 149 4.86 3.60 19.54
C VAL A 149 5.47 4.71 18.70
N ILE A 150 5.94 4.34 17.52
CA ILE A 150 6.39 5.25 16.47
C ILE A 150 5.33 5.23 15.38
N VAL A 151 4.67 6.36 15.15
CA VAL A 151 3.64 6.48 14.11
C VAL A 151 4.27 7.11 12.87
N GLU A 152 4.11 6.46 11.71
CA GLU A 152 4.62 6.91 10.42
C GLU A 152 3.48 6.94 9.39
N GLY A 153 3.35 8.06 8.68
CA GLY A 153 2.42 8.23 7.56
C GLY A 153 3.03 9.14 6.51
N ASP A 154 2.52 9.09 5.28
CA ASP A 154 3.02 9.89 4.15
C ASP A 154 2.45 11.32 4.12
N SER A 155 1.35 11.57 4.84
CA SER A 155 0.73 12.88 4.97
C SER A 155 1.48 13.80 5.93
N ARG A 156 2.47 14.54 5.38
CA ARG A 156 3.27 15.52 6.14
C ARG A 156 2.40 16.57 6.86
N SER A 157 1.27 16.98 6.29
CA SER A 157 0.36 17.96 6.91
C SER A 157 -0.23 17.43 8.21
N ILE A 158 -0.68 16.16 8.21
CA ILE A 158 -1.23 15.49 9.40
C ILE A 158 -0.14 15.25 10.43
N ILE A 159 1.00 14.68 10.05
CA ILE A 159 2.12 14.45 10.96
C ILE A 159 2.57 15.75 11.63
N ASN A 160 2.65 16.85 10.87
CA ASN A 160 3.00 18.15 11.43
C ASN A 160 1.95 18.69 12.39
N LYS A 161 0.65 18.51 12.11
CA LYS A 161 -0.43 18.94 13.01
C LYS A 161 -0.41 18.12 14.31
N CYS A 162 -0.26 16.80 14.24
CA CYS A 162 -0.21 15.92 15.41
C CYS A 162 1.01 16.22 16.32
N ASN A 163 2.12 16.68 15.76
CA ASN A 163 3.32 17.03 16.52
C ASN A 163 3.28 18.43 17.16
N LYS A 164 2.31 19.28 16.80
CA LYS A 164 2.16 20.61 17.42
C LYS A 164 1.44 20.49 18.76
N ARG A 165 1.94 21.19 19.78
CA ARG A 165 1.30 21.29 21.12
C ARG A 165 0.25 22.40 21.23
N LEU A 166 -0.01 23.12 20.16
CA LEU A 166 -0.98 24.23 20.14
C LEU A 166 -2.33 23.72 19.66
N VAL A 167 -3.39 24.01 20.41
CA VAL A 167 -4.78 23.79 19.99
C VAL A 167 -5.02 24.58 18.70
N ASP A 168 -5.52 23.90 17.66
CA ASP A 168 -5.81 24.53 16.37
C ASP A 168 -6.93 25.57 16.58
N LYS A 169 -6.67 26.81 16.18
CA LYS A 169 -7.64 27.92 16.23
C LYS A 169 -8.23 28.15 14.84
N SER A 170 -8.78 27.14 14.19
CA SER A 170 -9.57 27.28 12.95
C SER A 170 -10.27 25.98 12.62
#